data_AF-A0A498J904-F1
#
_entry.id   AF-A0A498J904-F1
#
_cell.length_a   1.000
_cell.length_b   1.000
_cell.length_c   1.000
_cell.angle_alpha   90.00
_cell.angle_beta   90.00
_cell.angle_gamma   90.00
#
_symmetry.space_group_name_H-M   'P 1'
#
loop_
_entity.id
_entity.type
_entity.pdbx_description
1 polymer ?
#
loop_
_entity_poly.entity_id
_entity_poly.type
_entity_poly.pdbx_seq_one_letter_code
_entity_poly.pdbx_strand_id
1 'polypeptide(L)'
;MGVTVKQMSLTVALFGVLSFIFGVIAENKKPATGTPMVGKDVVICKYPSDPSVVLGYLSFAFLLVSTVAGFLSLFYPYKGKSIPQAALFRSTSFVIFLNISLLTAGLAAALLLWPTVTEQLHHSRKVHRNLQTKCPTAKTGLLGGGAFVSLDASLFWLVALMLADNAREDYFEETEKDVKGEYGQVSAIDFDGHANIKGSA
;
A
#
# COMPACT_ATOMS: atom_id res chain seq x y z
N MET A 1 -16.30 -4.65 -18.46
CA MET A 1 -14.94 -4.17 -18.79
C MET A 1 -14.08 -4.42 -17.56
N GLY A 2 -13.08 -5.31 -17.64
CA GLY A 2 -12.25 -5.65 -16.48
C GLY A 2 -11.27 -4.52 -16.14
N VAL A 3 -10.97 -4.33 -14.85
CA VAL A 3 -9.95 -3.37 -14.43
C VAL A 3 -8.59 -3.80 -14.99
N THR A 4 -7.82 -2.86 -15.54
CA THR A 4 -6.48 -3.11 -16.08
C THR A 4 -5.39 -2.81 -15.04
N VAL A 5 -4.21 -3.41 -15.20
CA VAL A 5 -3.04 -3.14 -14.35
C VAL A 5 -2.71 -1.65 -14.32
N LYS A 6 -2.82 -0.97 -15.47
CA LYS A 6 -2.65 0.48 -15.60
C LYS A 6 -3.63 1.30 -14.77
N GLN A 7 -4.89 0.86 -14.67
CA GLN A 7 -5.89 1.54 -13.84
C GLN A 7 -5.60 1.33 -12.35
N MET A 8 -5.20 0.13 -11.94
CA MET A 8 -4.83 -0.14 -10.55
C MET A 8 -3.57 0.63 -10.14
N SER A 9 -2.54 0.68 -11.00
CA SER A 9 -1.33 1.44 -10.72
C SER A 9 -1.59 2.94 -10.62
N LEU A 10 -2.41 3.50 -11.51
CA LEU A 10 -2.85 4.89 -11.43
C LEU A 10 -3.59 5.18 -10.12
N THR A 11 -4.45 4.25 -9.70
CA THR A 11 -5.22 4.37 -8.46
C THR A 11 -4.32 4.38 -7.23
N VAL A 12 -3.39 3.43 -7.13
CA VAL A 12 -2.40 3.34 -6.05
C VAL A 12 -1.54 4.60 -5.99
N ALA A 13 -1.05 5.07 -7.14
CA ALA A 13 -0.23 6.26 -7.24
C ALA A 13 -0.99 7.53 -6.83
N LEU A 14 -2.22 7.71 -7.34
CA LEU A 14 -3.03 8.89 -7.05
C LEU A 14 -3.36 8.97 -5.56
N PHE A 15 -3.80 7.87 -4.95
CA PHE A 15 -4.09 7.85 -3.52
C PHE A 15 -2.83 7.96 -2.65
N GLY A 16 -1.70 7.40 -3.08
CA GLY A 16 -0.41 7.58 -2.41
C GLY A 16 0.05 9.04 -2.39
N VAL A 17 -0.04 9.73 -3.53
CA VAL A 17 0.29 11.16 -3.63
C VAL A 17 -0.67 12.02 -2.81
N LEU A 18 -1.97 11.73 -2.82
CA LEU A 18 -2.93 12.44 -1.98
C LEU A 18 -2.64 12.24 -0.49
N SER A 19 -2.34 11.01 -0.06
CA SER A 19 -1.90 10.70 1.30
C SER A 19 -0.71 11.56 1.73
N PHE A 20 0.31 11.64 0.87
CA PHE A 20 1.50 12.45 1.09
C PHE A 20 1.17 13.95 1.23
N ILE A 21 0.41 14.51 0.28
CA ILE A 21 0.04 15.94 0.29
C ILE A 21 -0.73 16.29 1.56
N PHE A 22 -1.74 15.50 1.93
CA PHE A 22 -2.51 15.77 3.15
C PHE A 22 -1.66 15.64 4.41
N GLY A 23 -0.74 14.68 4.47
CA GLY A 23 0.16 14.53 5.61
C GLY A 23 1.14 15.70 5.76
N VAL A 24 1.69 16.21 4.66
CA VAL A 24 2.56 17.40 4.66
C VAL A 24 1.79 18.67 5.03
N ILE A 25 0.56 18.83 4.52
CA ILE A 25 -0.29 19.98 4.90
C ILE A 25 -0.68 19.88 6.39
N ALA A 26 -0.97 18.68 6.89
CA ALA A 26 -1.29 18.45 8.30
C ALA A 26 -0.14 18.87 9.23
N GLU A 27 1.11 18.57 8.84
CA GLU A 27 2.31 19.01 9.57
C GLU A 27 2.46 20.54 9.54
N ASN A 28 2.34 21.16 8.36
CA ASN A 28 2.51 22.62 8.21
C ASN A 28 1.41 23.43 8.91
N LYS A 29 0.20 22.89 9.03
CA LYS A 29 -0.94 23.56 9.68
C LYS A 29 -1.05 23.27 11.18
N LYS A 30 -0.10 22.53 11.75
CA LYS A 30 -0.09 22.21 13.18
C LYS A 30 0.27 23.44 14.02
N PRO A 31 -0.47 23.76 15.10
CA PRO A 31 -0.09 24.84 16.00
C PRO A 31 1.14 24.44 16.84
N ALA A 32 2.02 25.42 17.08
CA ALA A 32 3.24 25.20 17.85
C ALA A 32 2.97 24.95 19.35
N THR A 33 1.93 25.55 19.94
CA THR A 33 1.62 25.38 21.38
C THR A 33 0.17 25.79 21.70
N GLY A 34 -0.49 25.09 22.63
CA GLY A 34 -1.76 25.54 23.20
C GLY A 34 -1.54 26.64 24.25
N THR A 35 -2.51 27.53 24.45
CA THR A 35 -2.44 28.56 25.51
C THR A 35 -3.05 28.04 26.81
N PRO A 36 -2.31 28.07 27.94
CA PRO A 36 -2.88 27.73 29.24
C PRO A 36 -3.72 28.88 29.77
N MET A 37 -4.99 28.63 30.09
CA MET A 37 -5.83 29.54 30.87
C MET A 37 -5.94 29.02 32.31
N VAL A 38 -5.36 29.77 33.25
CA VAL A 38 -5.35 29.41 34.68
C VAL A 38 -6.65 29.90 35.33
N GLY A 39 -7.48 28.96 35.80
CA GLY A 39 -8.64 29.22 36.64
C GLY A 39 -8.31 29.03 38.13
N LYS A 40 -9.32 29.20 39.00
CA LYS A 40 -9.16 29.23 40.47
C LYS A 40 -8.56 27.94 41.08
N ASP A 41 -8.77 26.78 40.43
CA ASP A 41 -8.23 25.47 40.85
C ASP A 41 -7.95 24.51 39.67
N VAL A 42 -8.05 24.99 38.42
CA VAL A 42 -7.91 24.17 37.19
C VAL A 42 -7.22 24.95 36.09
N VAL A 43 -6.40 24.27 35.28
CA VAL A 43 -5.83 24.82 34.04
C VAL A 43 -6.64 24.26 32.87
N ILE A 44 -7.22 25.17 32.09
CA ILE A 44 -7.93 24.82 30.86
C ILE A 44 -6.98 25.11 29.69
N CYS A 45 -6.61 24.07 28.96
CA CYS A 45 -5.82 24.21 27.75
C CYS A 45 -6.71 24.64 26.58
N LYS A 46 -6.51 25.86 26.08
CA LYS A 46 -7.18 26.34 24.88
C LYS A 46 -6.29 26.04 23.67
N TYR A 47 -6.71 25.04 22.92
CA TYR A 47 -6.13 24.71 21.62
C TYR A 47 -6.89 25.52 20.54
N PRO A 48 -6.18 26.16 19.58
CA PRO A 48 -6.83 26.76 18.42
C PRO A 48 -7.54 25.69 17.57
N SER A 49 -8.37 26.10 16.62
CA SER A 49 -8.99 25.16 15.69
C SER A 49 -7.91 24.49 14.85
N ASP A 50 -7.67 23.19 15.10
CA ASP A 50 -6.58 22.43 14.51
C ASP A 50 -7.07 21.53 13.37
N PRO A 51 -6.92 21.95 12.09
CA PRO A 51 -7.29 21.12 10.96
C PRO A 51 -6.36 19.90 10.79
N SER A 52 -5.23 19.86 11.49
CA SER A 52 -4.24 18.79 11.44
C SER A 52 -4.81 17.42 11.79
N VAL A 53 -5.78 17.34 12.72
CA VAL A 53 -6.45 16.08 13.09
C VAL A 53 -7.23 15.51 11.90
N VAL A 54 -8.04 16.36 11.25
CA VAL A 54 -8.85 15.96 10.09
C VAL A 54 -7.95 15.57 8.91
N LEU A 55 -6.92 16.38 8.64
CA LEU A 55 -5.99 16.14 7.54
C LEU A 55 -5.16 14.87 7.78
N GLY A 56 -4.78 14.58 9.02
CA GLY A 56 -4.06 13.36 9.37
C GLY A 56 -4.92 12.10 9.23
N TYR A 57 -6.20 12.13 9.64
CA TYR A 57 -7.14 11.02 9.37
C TYR A 57 -7.39 10.84 7.87
N LEU A 58 -7.51 11.95 7.12
CA LEU A 58 -7.70 11.90 5.69
C LEU A 58 -6.48 11.31 4.97
N SER A 59 -5.27 11.70 5.37
CA SER A 59 -4.01 11.11 4.90
C SER A 59 -3.98 9.60 5.16
N PHE A 60 -4.30 9.17 6.39
CA PHE A 60 -4.38 7.76 6.74
C PHE A 60 -5.43 6.99 5.92
N ALA A 61 -6.61 7.57 5.67
CA ALA A 61 -7.64 6.95 4.85
C ALA A 61 -7.16 6.72 3.42
N PHE A 62 -6.45 7.68 2.81
CA PHE A 62 -5.89 7.52 1.48
C PHE A 62 -4.74 6.50 1.44
N LEU A 63 -3.90 6.43 2.48
CA LEU A 63 -2.91 5.36 2.63
C LEU A 63 -3.58 3.98 2.68
N LEU A 64 -4.67 3.83 3.45
CA LEU A 64 -5.42 2.58 3.51
C LEU A 64 -5.98 2.19 2.13
N VAL A 65 -6.60 3.13 1.42
CA VAL A 65 -7.13 2.87 0.08
C VAL A 65 -6.00 2.48 -0.89
N SER A 66 -4.86 3.19 -0.85
CA SER A 66 -3.69 2.86 -1.68
C SER A 66 -3.14 1.47 -1.36
N THR A 67 -3.05 1.10 -0.07
CA THR A 67 -2.56 -0.20 0.39
C THR A 67 -3.51 -1.34 0.00
N VAL A 68 -4.82 -1.15 0.18
CA VAL A 68 -5.84 -2.13 -0.19
C VAL A 68 -5.87 -2.30 -1.71
N ALA A 69 -5.85 -1.21 -2.48
CA ALA A 69 -5.78 -1.27 -3.93
C ALA A 69 -4.48 -1.94 -4.41
N GLY A 70 -3.35 -1.63 -3.78
CA GLY A 70 -2.05 -2.25 -4.03
C GLY A 70 -2.10 -3.75 -3.80
N PHE A 71 -2.57 -4.19 -2.64
CA PHE A 71 -2.71 -5.60 -2.31
C PHE A 71 -3.67 -6.34 -3.25
N LEU A 72 -4.86 -5.79 -3.51
CA LEU A 72 -5.84 -6.39 -4.41
C LEU A 72 -5.29 -6.47 -5.85
N SER A 73 -4.53 -5.48 -6.29
CA SER A 73 -3.94 -5.46 -7.64
C SER A 73 -2.96 -6.62 -7.89
N LEU A 74 -2.40 -7.23 -6.84
CA LEU A 74 -1.51 -8.38 -6.94
C LEU A 74 -2.25 -9.71 -7.15
N PHE A 75 -3.48 -9.81 -6.67
CA PHE A 75 -4.28 -11.05 -6.76
C PHE A 75 -5.45 -10.94 -7.74
N TYR A 76 -5.72 -9.76 -8.28
CA TYR A 76 -6.81 -9.54 -9.22
C TYR A 76 -6.59 -10.32 -10.54
N PRO A 77 -7.58 -11.09 -11.02
CA PRO A 77 -7.48 -11.81 -12.28
C PRO A 77 -7.65 -10.84 -13.47
N TYR A 78 -6.54 -10.37 -14.01
CA TYR A 78 -6.56 -9.54 -15.22
C TYR A 78 -6.90 -10.39 -16.44
N LYS A 79 -7.78 -9.87 -17.32
CA LYS A 79 -8.23 -10.54 -18.56
C LYS A 79 -8.82 -11.95 -18.36
N GLY A 80 -9.33 -12.26 -17.16
CA GLY A 80 -9.96 -13.54 -16.85
C GLY A 80 -8.99 -14.71 -16.64
N LYS A 81 -7.66 -14.48 -16.68
CA LYS A 81 -6.65 -15.49 -16.33
C LYS A 81 -6.12 -15.18 -14.93
N SER A 82 -6.43 -16.02 -13.95
CA SER A 82 -5.86 -15.96 -12.59
C SER A 82 -4.55 -16.74 -12.54
N ILE A 83 -3.56 -16.23 -11.82
CA ILE A 83 -2.31 -16.95 -11.59
C ILE A 83 -2.41 -17.75 -10.28
N PRO A 84 -1.94 -19.01 -10.27
CA PRO A 84 -1.83 -19.77 -9.04
C PRO A 84 -0.88 -19.03 -8.08
N GLN A 85 -1.36 -18.72 -6.86
CA GLN A 85 -0.57 -17.99 -5.87
C GLN A 85 0.80 -18.64 -5.61
N ALA A 86 0.90 -19.96 -5.73
CA ALA A 86 2.14 -20.72 -5.65
C ALA A 86 3.23 -20.27 -6.64
N ALA A 87 2.85 -19.82 -7.85
CA ALA A 87 3.81 -19.31 -8.84
C ALA A 87 4.32 -17.91 -8.48
N LEU A 88 3.45 -17.02 -7.96
CA LEU A 88 3.85 -15.69 -7.48
C LEU A 88 4.79 -15.76 -6.28
N PHE A 89 4.50 -16.63 -5.31
CA PHE A 89 5.33 -16.79 -4.10
C PHE A 89 6.63 -17.58 -4.35
N ARG A 90 6.82 -18.18 -5.53
CA ARG A 90 8.09 -18.80 -5.92
C ARG A 90 9.19 -17.76 -6.18
N SER A 91 8.81 -16.54 -6.58
CA SER A 91 9.76 -15.45 -6.80
C SER A 91 10.13 -14.78 -5.47
N THR A 92 11.35 -15.01 -5.00
CA THR A 92 11.87 -14.41 -3.75
C THR A 92 11.78 -12.88 -3.77
N SER A 93 12.02 -12.25 -4.92
CA SER A 93 11.94 -10.80 -5.09
C SER A 93 10.53 -10.28 -4.82
N PHE A 94 9.50 -10.93 -5.37
CA PHE A 94 8.11 -10.54 -5.15
C PHE A 94 7.73 -10.61 -3.66
N VAL A 95 8.13 -11.70 -2.97
CA VAL A 95 7.87 -11.88 -1.54
C VAL A 95 8.55 -10.80 -0.70
N ILE A 96 9.79 -10.45 -1.01
CA ILE A 96 10.53 -9.39 -0.30
C ILE A 96 9.81 -8.05 -0.46
N PHE A 97 9.47 -7.64 -1.68
CA PHE A 97 8.78 -6.36 -1.92
C PHE A 97 7.39 -6.31 -1.29
N LEU A 98 6.65 -7.43 -1.30
CA LEU A 98 5.37 -7.53 -0.60
C LEU A 98 5.52 -7.26 0.90
N ASN A 99 6.49 -7.91 1.56
CA ASN A 99 6.72 -7.70 2.99
C ASN A 99 7.18 -6.28 3.31
N ILE A 100 8.10 -5.73 2.51
CA ILE A 100 8.55 -4.33 2.67
C ILE A 100 7.38 -3.37 2.51
N SER A 101 6.52 -3.56 1.51
CA SER A 101 5.34 -2.71 1.30
C SER A 101 4.36 -2.76 2.47
N LEU A 102 4.11 -3.94 3.05
CA LEU A 102 3.24 -4.10 4.22
C LEU A 102 3.84 -3.47 5.48
N LEU A 103 5.13 -3.69 5.73
CA LEU A 103 5.82 -3.12 6.89
C LEU A 103 5.92 -1.59 6.80
N THR A 104 6.25 -1.06 5.63
CA THR A 104 6.32 0.39 5.40
C THR A 104 4.94 1.04 5.48
N ALA A 105 3.88 0.42 4.91
CA ALA A 105 2.51 0.91 5.06
C ALA A 105 2.05 0.90 6.54
N GLY A 106 2.39 -0.15 7.29
CA GLY A 106 2.10 -0.24 8.72
C GLY A 106 2.84 0.83 9.54
N LEU A 107 4.11 1.07 9.23
CA LEU A 107 4.89 2.13 9.86
C LEU A 107 4.32 3.52 9.53
N ALA A 108 3.99 3.79 8.26
CA ALA A 108 3.33 5.03 7.86
C ALA A 108 2.01 5.24 8.62
N ALA A 109 1.19 4.19 8.72
CA ALA A 109 -0.04 4.21 9.50
C ALA A 109 0.20 4.57 10.97
N ALA A 110 1.19 3.95 11.62
CA ALA A 110 1.54 4.26 13.00
C ALA A 110 2.01 5.71 13.17
N LEU A 111 2.87 6.20 12.27
CA LEU A 111 3.39 7.58 12.30
C LEU A 111 2.32 8.64 12.01
N LEU A 112 1.28 8.31 11.25
CA LEU A 112 0.13 9.20 11.00
C LEU A 112 -0.92 9.13 12.13
N LEU A 113 -1.24 7.92 12.63
CA LEU A 113 -2.27 7.72 13.65
C LEU A 113 -1.83 8.14 15.05
N TRP A 114 -0.58 7.88 15.43
CA TRP A 114 -0.08 8.24 16.76
C TRP A 114 -0.22 9.75 17.08
N PRO A 115 0.31 10.68 16.25
CA PRO A 115 0.17 12.11 16.50
C PRO A 115 -1.27 12.60 16.35
N THR A 116 -2.08 12.04 15.44
CA THR A 116 -3.49 12.46 15.27
C THR A 116 -4.36 12.07 16.47
N VAL A 117 -4.24 10.84 16.95
CA VAL A 117 -4.97 10.35 18.13
C VAL A 117 -4.53 11.10 19.39
N THR A 118 -3.22 11.35 19.56
CA THR A 118 -2.72 12.11 20.72
C THR A 118 -3.20 13.56 20.69
N GLU A 119 -3.19 14.24 19.54
CA GLU A 119 -3.73 15.60 19.40
C GLU A 119 -5.25 15.64 19.66
N GLN A 120 -6.00 14.66 19.14
CA GLN A 120 -7.43 14.52 19.44
C GLN A 120 -7.69 14.28 20.93
N LEU A 121 -6.84 13.49 21.60
CA LEU A 121 -6.94 13.24 23.04
C LEU A 121 -6.68 14.51 23.85
N HIS A 122 -5.66 15.29 23.49
CA HIS A 122 -5.38 16.59 24.10
C HIS A 122 -6.54 17.57 23.93
N HIS A 123 -7.14 17.61 22.74
CA HIS A 123 -8.33 18.42 22.49
C HIS A 123 -9.58 17.90 23.22
N SER A 124 -9.68 16.60 23.52
CA SER A 124 -10.83 16.05 24.26
C SER A 124 -10.67 16.23 25.78
N ARG A 125 -9.43 16.17 26.29
CA ARG A 125 -9.10 16.27 27.72
C ARG A 125 -8.47 17.63 28.04
N LYS A 126 -9.24 18.71 27.90
CA LYS A 126 -8.73 20.09 28.05
C LYS A 126 -8.55 20.54 29.50
N VAL A 127 -9.22 19.90 30.46
CA VAL A 127 -9.27 20.34 31.86
C VAL A 127 -8.30 19.55 32.71
N HIS A 128 -7.31 20.23 33.28
CA HIS A 128 -6.31 19.63 34.14
C HIS A 128 -6.44 20.23 35.54
N ARG A 129 -6.51 19.39 36.58
CA ARG A 129 -6.55 19.80 38.00
C ARG A 129 -5.19 20.21 38.56
N ASN A 130 -4.13 20.17 37.76
CA ASN A 130 -2.78 20.50 38.20
C ASN A 130 -2.37 21.86 37.62
N LEU A 131 -2.03 22.81 38.49
CA LEU A 131 -1.68 24.18 38.12
C LEU A 131 -0.33 24.30 37.40
N GLN A 132 0.53 23.27 37.45
CA GLN A 132 1.81 23.24 36.72
C GLN A 132 1.73 22.56 35.34
N THR A 133 0.55 22.14 34.89
CA THR A 133 0.42 21.45 33.60
C THR A 133 0.70 22.39 32.44
N LYS A 134 1.79 22.12 31.71
CA LYS A 134 2.02 22.68 30.37
C LYS A 134 0.98 22.07 29.43
N CYS A 135 0.50 22.83 28.43
CA CYS A 135 -0.43 22.35 27.40
C CYS A 135 0.36 21.86 26.17
N PRO A 136 0.92 20.63 26.16
CA PRO A 136 1.64 20.14 24.99
C PRO A 136 0.67 19.89 23.84
N THR A 137 1.20 20.03 22.63
CA THR A 137 0.62 19.52 21.39
C THR A 137 1.44 18.30 20.96
N ALA A 138 0.93 17.48 20.03
CA ALA A 138 1.66 16.31 19.53
C ALA A 138 3.04 16.69 18.95
N LYS A 139 3.98 15.73 18.93
CA LYS A 139 5.36 16.00 18.49
C LYS A 139 5.40 16.41 17.02
N THR A 140 6.01 17.56 16.73
CA THR A 140 6.27 18.05 15.37
C THR A 140 7.25 17.14 14.63
N GLY A 141 7.10 17.08 13.31
CA GLY A 141 7.87 16.26 12.39
C GLY A 141 7.33 14.84 12.19
N LEU A 142 6.44 14.35 13.07
CA LEU A 142 5.95 12.98 13.01
C LEU A 142 4.90 12.77 11.90
N LEU A 143 4.02 13.76 11.68
CA LEU A 143 3.03 13.70 10.58
C LEU A 143 3.73 13.83 9.23
N GLY A 144 4.69 14.75 9.13
CA GLY A 144 5.52 14.91 7.93
C GLY A 144 6.32 13.63 7.63
N GLY A 145 6.95 13.03 8.64
CA GLY A 145 7.65 11.75 8.49
C GLY A 145 6.72 10.62 8.06
N GLY A 146 5.54 10.49 8.69
CA GLY A 146 4.51 9.53 8.29
C GLY A 146 4.05 9.72 6.84
N ALA A 147 3.92 10.97 6.38
CA ALA A 147 3.58 11.30 5.01
C ALA A 147 4.61 10.78 4.01
N PHE A 148 5.91 10.99 4.28
CA PHE A 148 6.99 10.47 3.44
C PHE A 148 7.01 8.93 3.42
N VAL A 149 6.89 8.27 4.58
CA VAL A 149 6.83 6.81 4.63
C VAL A 149 5.59 6.28 3.90
N SER A 150 4.47 7.03 3.90
CA SER A 150 3.27 6.67 3.13
C SER A 150 3.51 6.71 1.62
N LEU A 151 4.31 7.68 1.15
CA LEU A 151 4.71 7.78 -0.26
C LEU A 151 5.60 6.60 -0.64
N ASP A 152 6.61 6.30 0.17
CA ASP A 152 7.50 5.17 -0.05
C ASP A 152 6.74 3.84 -0.09
N ALA A 153 5.78 3.63 0.82
CA ALA A 153 4.91 2.47 0.81
C ALA A 153 4.15 2.35 -0.52
N SER A 154 3.60 3.46 -1.03
CA SER A 154 2.90 3.47 -2.33
C SER A 154 3.82 3.12 -3.50
N LEU A 155 5.09 3.57 -3.47
CA LEU A 155 6.10 3.21 -4.48
C LEU A 155 6.44 1.72 -4.41
N PHE A 156 6.59 1.15 -3.22
CA PHE A 156 6.83 -0.29 -3.07
C PHE A 156 5.64 -1.12 -3.55
N TRP A 157 4.40 -0.67 -3.35
CA TRP A 157 3.22 -1.31 -3.95
C TRP A 157 3.25 -1.29 -5.48
N LEU A 158 3.68 -0.18 -6.09
CA LEU A 158 3.81 -0.08 -7.55
C LEU A 158 4.90 -1.00 -8.09
N VAL A 159 6.05 -1.09 -7.42
CA VAL A 159 7.14 -2.02 -7.78
C VAL A 159 6.67 -3.47 -7.65
N ALA A 160 5.98 -3.82 -6.56
CA ALA A 160 5.40 -5.15 -6.39
C ALA A 160 4.39 -5.49 -7.48
N LEU A 161 3.56 -4.53 -7.90
CA LEU A 161 2.61 -4.71 -9.00
C LEU A 161 3.33 -4.91 -10.34
N MET A 162 4.39 -4.15 -10.61
CA MET A 162 5.19 -4.32 -11.84
C MET A 162 5.90 -5.68 -11.88
N LEU A 163 6.51 -6.10 -10.78
CA LEU A 163 7.14 -7.43 -10.67
C LEU A 163 6.13 -8.55 -10.83
N ALA A 164 4.94 -8.39 -10.23
CA ALA A 164 3.87 -9.35 -10.39
C ALA A 164 3.44 -9.42 -11.86
N ASP A 165 3.29 -8.29 -12.55
CA ASP A 165 2.88 -8.24 -13.96
C ASP A 165 3.89 -8.95 -14.87
N ASN A 166 5.19 -8.67 -14.70
CA ASN A 166 6.24 -9.36 -15.46
C ASN A 166 6.24 -10.87 -15.20
N ALA A 167 6.15 -11.28 -13.93
CA ALA A 167 6.04 -12.71 -13.58
C ALA A 167 4.76 -13.36 -14.13
N ARG A 168 3.70 -12.58 -14.36
CA ARG A 168 2.48 -13.07 -15.01
C ARG A 168 2.72 -13.37 -16.47
N GLU A 169 3.34 -12.43 -17.18
CA GLU A 169 3.64 -12.58 -18.60
C GLU A 169 4.55 -13.78 -18.84
N ASP A 170 5.62 -13.91 -18.06
CA ASP A 170 6.55 -15.05 -18.15
C ASP A 170 5.85 -16.39 -17.93
N TYR A 171 5.00 -16.49 -16.90
CA TYR A 171 4.27 -17.73 -16.59
C TYR A 171 3.29 -18.14 -17.71
N PHE A 172 2.57 -17.17 -18.29
CA PHE A 172 1.64 -17.47 -19.37
C PHE A 172 2.37 -17.78 -20.68
N GLU A 173 3.52 -17.15 -20.94
CA GLU A 173 4.34 -17.46 -22.11
C GLU A 173 4.92 -18.88 -22.03
N GLU A 174 5.43 -19.29 -20.87
CA GLU A 174 5.89 -20.68 -20.64
C GLU A 174 4.74 -21.69 -20.81
N THR A 175 3.59 -21.41 -20.19
CA THR A 175 2.42 -22.31 -20.28
C THR A 175 1.90 -22.44 -21.71
N GLU A 176 1.84 -21.36 -22.48
CA GLU A 176 1.39 -21.40 -23.88
C GLU A 176 2.40 -22.11 -24.81
N LYS A 177 3.70 -22.03 -24.50
CA LYS A 177 4.75 -22.80 -25.20
C LYS A 177 4.68 -24.29 -24.88
N ASP A 178 4.48 -24.66 -23.63
CA ASP A 178 4.33 -26.07 -23.23
C ASP A 178 3.08 -26.70 -23.85
N VAL A 179 1.93 -26.01 -23.81
CA VAL A 179 0.71 -26.50 -24.46
C VAL A 179 0.92 -26.66 -25.97
N LYS A 180 1.55 -25.71 -26.66
CA LYS A 180 1.85 -25.86 -28.10
C LYS A 180 2.90 -26.95 -28.39
N GLY A 181 3.87 -27.15 -27.49
CA GLY A 181 4.89 -28.20 -27.58
C GLY A 181 4.29 -29.60 -27.41
N GLU A 182 3.33 -29.76 -26.50
CA GLU A 182 2.65 -31.02 -26.24
C GLU A 182 1.77 -31.44 -27.43
N TYR A 183 1.05 -30.51 -28.08
CA TYR A 183 0.34 -30.79 -29.33
C TYR A 183 1.28 -31.10 -30.51
N GLY A 184 2.48 -30.50 -30.53
CA GLY A 184 3.51 -30.77 -31.54
C GLY A 184 4.12 -32.17 -31.40
N GLN A 185 4.31 -32.66 -30.16
CA GLN A 185 4.79 -34.01 -29.90
C GLN A 185 3.71 -35.06 -30.17
N VAL A 186 2.44 -34.82 -29.81
CA VAL A 186 1.37 -35.79 -30.09
C VAL A 186 1.13 -35.96 -31.60
N SER A 187 1.24 -34.90 -32.41
CA SER A 187 1.05 -35.01 -33.86
C SER A 187 2.22 -35.68 -34.61
N ALA A 188 3.43 -35.69 -34.04
CA ALA A 188 4.61 -36.29 -34.68
C ALA A 188 4.72 -37.81 -34.44
N ILE A 189 4.16 -38.31 -33.34
CA ILE A 189 4.24 -39.74 -32.98
C ILE A 189 3.27 -40.58 -33.83
N ASP A 190 2.15 -40.00 -34.29
CA ASP A 190 1.15 -40.70 -35.12
C ASP A 190 1.49 -40.77 -36.62
N PHE A 191 2.46 -39.98 -37.11
CA PHE A 191 2.87 -40.02 -38.53
C PHE A 191 4.06 -40.95 -38.82
N ASP A 192 4.83 -41.38 -37.82
CA ASP A 192 6.02 -42.22 -38.01
C ASP A 192 5.73 -43.73 -37.83
N GLY A 193 4.50 -44.09 -37.46
CA GLY A 193 4.08 -45.48 -37.22
C GLY A 193 3.69 -46.31 -38.45
N HIS A 194 3.70 -45.76 -39.67
CA HIS A 194 3.16 -46.46 -40.85
C HIS A 194 4.09 -46.56 -42.07
N ALA A 195 5.39 -46.28 -41.90
CA ALA A 195 6.36 -46.30 -43.01
C ALA A 195 7.59 -47.20 -42.75
N ASN A 196 7.39 -48.45 -42.29
CA ASN A 196 8.39 -49.50 -42.50
C ASN A 196 7.81 -50.91 -42.33
N ILE A 197 7.15 -51.42 -43.38
CA ILE A 197 7.16 -52.86 -43.67
C ILE A 197 7.80 -53.02 -45.04
N LYS A 198 9.08 -53.39 -45.05
CA LYS A 198 9.84 -53.70 -46.26
C LYS A 198 10.42 -55.10 -46.08
N GLY A 199 10.21 -56.00 -47.04
CA GLY A 199 10.99 -57.24 -47.09
C GLY A 199 10.36 -58.37 -47.91
N SER A 200 10.64 -58.37 -49.21
CA SER A 200 10.59 -59.57 -50.06
C SER A 200 11.70 -60.54 -49.66
N ALA A 201 11.37 -61.81 -49.52
CA ALA A 201 12.19 -62.99 -49.84
C ALA A 201 11.26 -64.20 -49.97
#